data_AF-A0A0F9LQR8-F1
#
_entry.id   AF-A0A0F9LQR8-F1
#
_cell.length_a   1.000
_cell.length_b   1.000
_cell.length_c   1.000
_cell.angle_alpha   90.00
_cell.angle_beta   90.00
_cell.angle_gamma   90.00
#
_symmetry.space_group_name_H-M   'P 1'
#
loop_
_entity.id
_entity.type
_entity.pdbx_description
1 polymer ?
#
loop_
_entity_poly.entity_id
_entity_poly.type
_entity_poly.pdbx_seq_one_letter_code
_entity_poly.pdbx_strand_id
1 'polypeptide(L)'
;MATPIDTIVVLDGILFQKETTSDIYTQDHAINSAVFTRGFSVPFPYKAARAIYNATFDPDGGRIHYRTRLLRTTSITTPTKTANQGDAWQAVTPSALAASVVKSSVFDVSASWDSILDVAVCQSSITANTTGIEVIIQGRQQDSVDDWEEIVRVIVLAFPAAVKADFAAQEAAAQTELSVTNPTTAKLNQAGKYIFLEDTATIAQCEIAYLTEGGADS
;
A
#
# COMPACT_ATOMS: atom_id res chain seq x y z
N MET A 1 15.34 -34.19 -13.86
CA MET A 1 15.30 -33.20 -12.76
C MET A 1 14.68 -31.95 -13.33
N ALA A 2 13.59 -31.45 -12.74
CA ALA A 2 13.09 -30.14 -13.11
C ALA A 2 14.14 -29.11 -12.66
N THR A 3 14.60 -28.26 -13.58
CA THR A 3 15.44 -27.12 -13.24
C THR A 3 14.65 -26.27 -12.23
N PRO A 4 15.21 -25.89 -11.08
CA PRO A 4 14.53 -24.95 -10.20
C PRO A 4 14.24 -23.69 -11.01
N ILE A 5 12.99 -23.23 -10.96
CA ILE A 5 12.59 -22.01 -11.65
C ILE A 5 12.52 -20.93 -10.57
N ASP A 6 13.39 -19.94 -10.73
CA ASP A 6 13.43 -18.67 -10.00
C ASP A 6 12.21 -17.80 -10.38
N THR A 7 11.00 -18.31 -10.14
CA THR A 7 9.74 -17.61 -10.43
C THR A 7 8.82 -17.55 -9.23
N ILE A 8 7.88 -16.61 -9.24
CA ILE A 8 6.74 -16.56 -8.33
C ILE A 8 5.46 -16.48 -9.16
N VAL A 9 4.33 -16.90 -8.59
CA VAL A 9 3.02 -16.73 -9.22
C VAL A 9 2.16 -15.77 -8.40
N VAL A 10 1.54 -14.81 -9.09
CA VAL A 10 0.63 -13.83 -8.49
C VAL A 10 -0.79 -13.98 -9.04
N LEU A 11 -1.77 -13.65 -8.19
CA LEU A 11 -3.19 -13.64 -8.56
C LEU A 11 -3.49 -12.50 -9.55
N ASP A 12 -4.31 -12.80 -10.57
CA ASP A 12 -4.87 -11.87 -11.56
C ASP A 12 -3.86 -11.08 -12.44
N GLY A 13 -2.57 -11.34 -12.27
CA GLY A 13 -1.48 -10.75 -13.05
C GLY A 13 -1.14 -9.31 -12.64
N ILE A 14 0.04 -8.85 -13.03
CA ILE A 14 0.50 -7.47 -12.75
C ILE A 14 -0.14 -6.46 -13.70
N LEU A 15 -0.49 -5.28 -13.21
CA LEU A 15 -1.11 -4.23 -14.03
C LEU A 15 -0.09 -3.51 -14.90
N PHE A 16 1.13 -3.30 -14.38
CA PHE A 16 2.17 -2.56 -15.06
C PHE A 16 3.35 -3.47 -15.39
N GLN A 17 4.01 -3.18 -16.50
CA GLN A 17 5.31 -3.79 -16.80
C GLN A 17 6.30 -3.50 -15.67
N LYS A 18 7.16 -4.46 -15.34
CA LYS A 18 8.24 -4.31 -14.37
C LYS A 18 9.58 -4.48 -15.07
N GLU A 19 10.45 -3.51 -14.86
CA GLU A 19 11.83 -3.58 -15.31
C GLU A 19 12.69 -4.38 -14.32
N THR A 20 13.86 -4.84 -14.74
CA THR A 20 14.83 -5.50 -13.85
C THR A 20 15.37 -4.55 -12.75
N THR A 21 15.13 -3.25 -12.86
CA THR A 21 15.42 -2.25 -11.83
C THR A 21 14.27 -2.02 -10.86
N SER A 22 13.12 -2.65 -11.11
CA SER A 22 11.99 -2.69 -10.16
C SER A 22 12.30 -3.66 -9.04
N ASP A 23 11.70 -3.43 -7.89
CA ASP A 23 11.99 -4.17 -6.68
C ASP A 23 10.74 -4.88 -6.16
N ILE A 24 10.93 -6.02 -5.52
CA ILE A 24 9.88 -6.77 -4.83
C ILE A 24 10.16 -6.71 -3.34
N TYR A 25 9.18 -6.25 -2.57
CA TYR A 25 9.26 -6.24 -1.11
C TYR A 25 8.25 -7.20 -0.51
N THR A 26 8.76 -8.07 0.37
CA THR A 26 7.97 -8.99 1.18
C THR A 26 8.42 -8.93 2.63
N GLN A 27 7.70 -9.62 3.50
CA GLN A 27 8.11 -9.80 4.89
C GLN A 27 7.65 -11.17 5.37
N ASP A 28 8.60 -11.96 5.85
CA ASP A 28 8.29 -13.24 6.44
C ASP A 28 8.06 -13.13 7.94
N HIS A 29 6.86 -12.66 8.29
CA HIS A 29 6.40 -12.63 9.66
C HIS A 29 5.04 -13.32 9.79
N ALA A 30 4.76 -13.90 10.96
CA ALA A 30 3.53 -14.64 11.22
C ALA A 30 2.30 -13.72 11.35
N ILE A 31 2.52 -12.49 11.82
CA ILE A 31 1.44 -11.52 12.09
C ILE A 31 1.67 -10.16 11.41
N ASN A 32 2.73 -10.02 10.61
CA ASN A 32 3.04 -8.77 9.93
C ASN A 32 3.39 -9.00 8.45
N SER A 33 3.30 -7.95 7.65
CA SER A 33 3.55 -7.95 6.21
C SER A 33 4.17 -6.63 5.79
N ALA A 34 4.99 -6.65 4.74
CA ALA A 34 5.48 -5.44 4.07
C ALA A 34 4.33 -4.63 3.44
N VAL A 35 3.13 -5.21 3.34
CA VAL A 35 1.94 -4.57 2.79
C VAL A 35 0.83 -4.56 3.84
N PHE A 36 0.33 -3.36 4.14
CA PHE A 36 -0.91 -3.15 4.85
C PHE A 36 -1.94 -2.59 3.87
N THR A 37 -3.10 -3.23 3.76
CA THR A 37 -4.25 -2.71 3.02
C THR A 37 -5.51 -2.94 3.83
N ARG A 38 -6.30 -1.89 4.05
CA ARG A 38 -7.56 -1.99 4.81
C ARG A 38 -8.54 -0.90 4.41
N GLY A 39 -9.80 -1.30 4.26
CA GLY A 39 -10.95 -0.40 4.17
C GLY A 39 -11.38 0.10 5.54
N PHE A 40 -11.56 1.42 5.68
CA PHE A 40 -12.14 2.08 6.85
C PHE A 40 -13.48 2.70 6.46
N SER A 41 -14.53 2.37 7.21
CA SER A 41 -15.85 3.00 7.04
C SER A 41 -15.80 4.43 7.56
N VAL A 42 -16.37 5.34 6.78
CA VAL A 42 -16.60 6.73 7.15
C VAL A 42 -18.07 6.88 7.52
N PRO A 43 -18.36 7.22 8.78
CA PRO A 43 -19.72 7.40 9.24
C PRO A 43 -20.51 8.48 8.47
N PHE A 44 -21.82 8.26 8.36
CA PHE A 44 -22.80 9.18 7.77
C PHE A 44 -22.66 10.69 8.09
N PRO A 45 -22.35 11.14 9.33
CA PRO A 45 -22.27 12.58 9.61
C PRO A 45 -21.19 13.32 8.82
N TYR A 46 -20.19 12.61 8.27
CA TYR A 46 -19.10 13.23 7.54
C TYR A 46 -19.46 13.49 6.08
N LYS A 47 -19.01 14.63 5.57
CA LYS A 47 -19.15 15.07 4.17
C LYS A 47 -17.86 15.00 3.38
N ALA A 48 -16.72 15.02 4.06
CA ALA A 48 -15.40 14.85 3.46
C ALA A 48 -14.54 13.95 4.34
N ALA A 49 -13.66 13.17 3.72
CA ALA A 49 -12.73 12.28 4.42
C ALA A 49 -11.33 12.34 3.81
N ARG A 50 -10.31 12.05 4.62
CA ARG A 50 -8.91 11.91 4.18
C ARG A 50 -8.15 10.96 5.09
N ALA A 51 -7.05 10.40 4.60
CA ALA A 51 -6.05 9.73 5.40
C ALA A 51 -4.86 10.66 5.67
N ILE A 52 -4.33 10.60 6.89
CA ILE A 52 -3.04 11.18 7.27
C ILE A 52 -2.08 10.01 7.49
N TYR A 53 -0.90 10.11 6.92
CA TYR A 53 0.21 9.19 7.13
C TYR A 53 1.29 9.93 7.90
N ASN A 54 1.34 9.67 9.21
CA ASN A 54 2.28 10.27 10.12
C ASN A 54 3.53 9.39 10.24
N ALA A 55 4.52 9.65 9.38
CA ALA A 55 5.82 8.97 9.41
C ALA A 55 6.82 9.63 10.39
N THR A 56 6.42 10.64 11.17
CA THR A 56 7.27 11.14 12.29
C THR A 56 7.17 10.25 13.52
N PHE A 57 6.20 9.34 13.55
CA PHE A 57 6.01 8.37 14.63
C PHE A 57 7.14 7.35 14.71
N ASP A 58 7.89 7.17 13.62
CA ASP A 58 9.04 6.26 13.53
C ASP A 58 10.17 6.94 12.73
N PRO A 59 10.82 7.95 13.32
CA PRO A 59 11.69 8.88 12.58
C PRO A 59 12.92 8.23 11.94
N ASP A 60 13.31 7.03 12.41
CA ASP A 60 14.42 6.25 11.88
C ASP A 60 13.94 5.07 10.99
N GLY A 61 12.65 5.04 10.68
CA GLY A 61 12.01 4.00 9.88
C GLY A 61 12.43 3.99 8.41
N GLY A 62 12.17 2.88 7.74
CA GLY A 62 12.40 2.71 6.31
C GLY A 62 11.37 3.42 5.43
N ARG A 63 11.76 3.70 4.18
CA ARG A 63 10.88 4.28 3.16
C ARG A 63 9.58 3.47 3.03
N ILE A 64 8.48 4.20 2.92
CA ILE A 64 7.15 3.63 2.66
C ILE A 64 6.52 4.26 1.41
N HIS A 65 5.64 3.49 0.80
CA HIS A 65 4.71 3.92 -0.22
C HIS A 65 3.29 3.90 0.33
N TYR A 66 2.46 4.83 -0.09
CA TYR A 66 1.07 4.89 0.35
C TYR A 66 0.14 5.36 -0.77
N ARG A 67 -1.12 4.96 -0.66
CA ARG A 67 -2.24 5.52 -1.42
C ARG A 67 -3.54 5.37 -0.64
N THR A 68 -4.50 6.24 -0.93
CA THR A 68 -5.90 6.11 -0.47
C THR A 68 -6.83 6.03 -1.68
N ARG A 69 -7.86 5.21 -1.59
CA ARG A 69 -8.92 5.08 -2.61
C ARG A 69 -10.29 5.13 -1.97
N LEU A 70 -11.28 5.67 -2.66
CA LEU A 70 -12.68 5.58 -2.26
C LEU A 70 -13.31 4.37 -2.96
N LEU A 71 -13.46 3.26 -2.23
CA LEU A 71 -13.93 1.99 -2.80
C LEU A 71 -15.43 1.95 -3.07
N ARG A 72 -16.20 2.56 -2.20
CA ARG A 72 -17.66 2.51 -2.25
C ARG A 72 -18.24 3.77 -1.66
N THR A 73 -19.30 4.23 -2.30
CA THR A 73 -20.18 5.28 -1.80
C THR A 73 -21.61 4.77 -1.99
N THR A 74 -22.27 4.33 -0.92
CA THR A 74 -23.68 3.95 -1.01
C THR A 74 -24.49 5.22 -0.78
N SER A 75 -25.23 5.74 -1.76
CA SER A 75 -25.84 7.08 -1.64
C SER A 75 -27.37 7.05 -1.46
N ILE A 76 -27.90 8.07 -0.78
CA ILE A 76 -29.36 8.35 -0.66
C ILE A 76 -29.94 8.89 -1.97
N THR A 77 -29.10 9.55 -2.77
CA THR A 77 -29.46 10.23 -4.02
C THR A 77 -28.42 9.90 -5.10
N THR A 78 -28.54 10.44 -6.30
CA THR A 78 -27.43 10.37 -7.26
C THR A 78 -26.22 11.10 -6.67
N PRO A 79 -25.03 10.46 -6.53
CA PRO A 79 -23.81 11.15 -6.13
C PRO A 79 -23.55 12.31 -7.09
N THR A 80 -23.45 13.52 -6.57
CA THR A 80 -23.40 14.74 -7.40
C THR A 80 -21.99 15.21 -7.73
N LYS A 81 -20.95 14.65 -7.09
CA LYS A 81 -19.56 14.99 -7.39
C LYS A 81 -18.87 13.86 -8.14
N THR A 82 -18.08 14.24 -9.14
CA THR A 82 -17.10 13.39 -9.81
C THR A 82 -16.03 13.00 -8.80
N ALA A 83 -16.31 12.01 -7.95
CA ALA A 83 -15.41 11.68 -6.84
C ALA A 83 -14.05 11.25 -7.39
N ASN A 84 -12.97 11.83 -6.86
CA ASN A 84 -11.64 11.22 -6.96
C ASN A 84 -11.76 9.80 -6.40
N GLN A 85 -11.63 8.80 -7.26
CA GLN A 85 -11.77 7.40 -6.83
C GLN A 85 -10.50 6.87 -6.18
N GLY A 86 -9.39 7.58 -6.33
CA GLY A 86 -8.15 7.26 -5.64
C GLY A 86 -6.99 8.17 -5.96
N ASP A 87 -6.06 8.21 -5.03
CA ASP A 87 -4.77 8.85 -5.20
C ASP A 87 -3.82 7.91 -5.96
N ALA A 88 -2.92 8.50 -6.75
CA ALA A 88 -1.73 7.80 -7.21
C ALA A 88 -0.85 7.42 -6.02
N TRP A 89 -0.01 6.40 -6.20
CA TRP A 89 1.01 6.08 -5.21
C TRP A 89 1.91 7.29 -4.96
N GLN A 90 2.26 7.45 -3.69
CA GLN A 90 3.25 8.41 -3.23
C GLN A 90 4.22 7.69 -2.31
N ALA A 91 5.38 8.30 -2.07
CA ALA A 91 6.39 7.78 -1.16
C ALA A 91 6.76 8.81 -0.11
N VAL A 92 7.06 8.33 1.09
CA VAL A 92 7.64 9.16 2.16
C VAL A 92 8.73 8.35 2.85
N THR A 93 9.84 9.00 3.15
CA THR A 93 10.85 8.44 4.06
C THR A 93 10.56 8.98 5.45
N PRO A 94 10.35 8.12 6.45
CA PRO A 94 10.16 8.55 7.83
C PRO A 94 11.30 9.46 8.30
N SER A 95 10.95 10.48 9.08
CA SER A 95 11.89 11.42 9.69
C SER A 95 11.18 12.18 10.82
N ALA A 96 11.94 12.80 11.72
CA ALA A 96 11.36 13.65 12.77
C ALA A 96 10.76 14.98 12.25
N LEU A 97 10.83 15.25 10.94
CA LEU A 97 10.38 16.50 10.35
C LEU A 97 8.88 16.48 10.06
N ALA A 98 8.20 17.61 10.24
CA ALA A 98 6.77 17.74 9.93
C ALA A 98 6.42 17.42 8.46
N ALA A 99 7.39 17.52 7.54
CA ALA A 99 7.22 17.12 6.14
C ALA A 99 6.97 15.60 5.97
N SER A 100 7.32 14.78 6.97
CA SER A 100 7.01 13.35 7.04
C SER A 100 5.59 13.08 7.55
N VAL A 101 4.78 14.12 7.80
CA VAL A 101 3.32 14.00 7.97
C VAL A 101 2.64 14.37 6.66
N VAL A 102 2.23 13.35 5.91
CA VAL A 102 1.64 13.52 4.58
C VAL A 102 0.16 13.16 4.59
N LYS A 103 -0.59 13.65 3.62
CA LYS A 103 -2.05 13.53 3.58
C LYS A 103 -2.48 13.03 2.21
N SER A 104 -3.51 12.21 2.17
CA SER A 104 -4.22 11.87 0.95
C SER A 104 -4.91 13.11 0.36
N SER A 105 -5.47 12.97 -0.85
CA SER A 105 -6.48 13.94 -1.30
C SER A 105 -7.72 13.92 -0.39
N VAL A 106 -8.55 14.94 -0.54
CA VAL A 106 -9.84 15.01 0.14
C VAL A 106 -10.88 14.28 -0.70
N PHE A 107 -11.43 13.22 -0.14
CA PHE A 107 -12.50 12.43 -0.74
C PHE A 107 -13.85 13.03 -0.36
N ASP A 108 -14.69 13.23 -1.37
CA ASP A 108 -16.07 13.62 -1.14
C ASP A 108 -16.91 12.40 -0.75
N VAL A 109 -17.46 12.45 0.45
CA VAL A 109 -18.36 11.43 0.99
C VAL A 109 -19.74 12.02 1.31
N SER A 110 -20.00 13.25 0.86
CA SER A 110 -21.29 13.92 1.02
C SER A 110 -22.40 13.12 0.33
N ALA A 111 -23.55 13.02 1.01
CA ALA A 111 -24.70 12.22 0.60
C ALA A 111 -24.49 10.69 0.55
N SER A 112 -23.50 10.14 1.26
CA SER A 112 -23.33 8.69 1.44
C SER A 112 -23.98 8.19 2.73
N TRP A 113 -24.67 7.04 2.68
CA TRP A 113 -25.06 6.24 3.85
C TRP A 113 -23.82 5.66 4.55
N ASP A 114 -22.88 5.20 3.73
CA ASP A 114 -21.61 4.62 4.15
C ASP A 114 -20.62 4.80 2.99
N SER A 115 -19.39 5.18 3.36
CA SER A 115 -18.27 5.33 2.44
C SER A 115 -17.08 4.55 2.98
N ILE A 116 -16.34 3.87 2.11
CA ILE A 116 -15.16 3.09 2.52
C ILE A 116 -13.92 3.71 1.89
N LEU A 117 -13.01 4.21 2.73
CA LEU A 117 -11.66 4.60 2.33
C LEU A 117 -10.75 3.37 2.44
N ASP A 118 -10.25 2.89 1.31
CA ASP A 118 -9.20 1.89 1.26
C ASP A 118 -7.84 2.57 1.38
N VAL A 119 -7.13 2.22 2.44
CA VAL A 119 -5.78 2.72 2.69
C VAL A 119 -4.80 1.58 2.47
N ALA A 120 -3.80 1.85 1.63
CA ALA A 120 -2.66 0.99 1.44
C ALA A 120 -1.38 1.69 1.90
N VAL A 121 -0.54 0.97 2.65
CA VAL A 121 0.81 1.37 3.03
C VAL A 121 1.74 0.18 2.78
N CYS A 122 2.84 0.40 2.08
CA CYS A 122 3.81 -0.63 1.74
C CYS A 122 5.20 -0.20 2.16
N GLN A 123 5.94 -1.06 2.85
CA GLN A 123 7.34 -0.84 3.17
C GLN A 123 8.19 -1.19 1.95
N SER A 124 9.03 -0.25 1.55
CA SER A 124 9.92 -0.38 0.39
C SER A 124 11.36 -0.08 0.81
N SER A 125 11.78 -0.73 1.89
CA SER A 125 13.10 -0.56 2.49
C SER A 125 13.45 -1.74 3.38
N ILE A 126 14.73 -2.09 3.37
CA ILE A 126 15.33 -3.07 4.29
C ILE A 126 15.66 -2.46 5.67
N THR A 127 15.39 -1.17 5.87
CA THR A 127 15.38 -0.56 7.20
C THR A 127 14.06 -0.89 7.88
N ALA A 128 14.12 -1.38 9.11
CA ALA A 128 12.93 -1.73 9.89
C ALA A 128 12.16 -0.48 10.33
N ASN A 129 10.82 -0.57 10.26
CA ASN A 129 9.94 0.40 10.89
C ASN A 129 9.69 -0.02 12.34
N THR A 130 10.55 0.39 13.27
CA THR A 130 10.52 -0.12 14.65
C THR A 130 9.25 0.22 15.42
N THR A 131 8.75 1.43 15.23
CA THR A 131 7.52 1.91 15.89
C THR A 131 6.32 1.79 14.96
N GLY A 132 6.56 1.76 13.64
CA GLY A 132 5.53 1.69 12.61
C GLY A 132 5.03 3.06 12.17
N ILE A 133 4.16 3.05 11.17
CA ILE A 133 3.58 4.27 10.59
C ILE A 133 2.20 4.48 11.20
N GLU A 134 1.99 5.66 11.76
CA GLU A 134 0.68 6.05 12.25
C GLU A 134 -0.21 6.52 11.10
N VAL A 135 -1.37 5.89 10.95
CA VAL A 135 -2.39 6.25 9.97
C VAL A 135 -3.62 6.76 10.70
N ILE A 136 -4.06 7.96 10.37
CA ILE A 136 -5.24 8.61 10.96
C ILE A 136 -6.25 8.86 9.86
N ILE A 137 -7.44 8.31 9.98
CA ILE A 137 -8.56 8.65 9.12
C ILE A 137 -9.29 9.81 9.75
N GLN A 138 -9.47 10.89 8.99
CA GLN A 138 -10.17 12.08 9.44
C GLN A 138 -11.42 12.32 8.62
N GLY A 139 -12.44 12.85 9.28
CA GLY A 139 -13.70 13.27 8.67
C GLY A 139 -13.99 14.73 8.97
N ARG A 140 -14.76 15.38 8.08
CA ARG A 140 -15.31 16.71 8.31
C ARG A 140 -16.81 16.72 8.04
N GLN A 141 -17.58 17.31 8.94
CA GLN A 141 -19.06 17.34 8.88
C GLN A 141 -19.63 18.55 8.12
N GLN A 142 -18.90 19.68 8.10
CA GLN A 142 -19.36 20.92 7.47
C GLN A 142 -18.61 21.20 6.19
N ASP A 143 -19.32 21.66 5.17
CA ASP A 143 -18.68 22.17 3.96
C ASP A 143 -17.95 23.48 4.31
N SER A 144 -16.75 23.71 3.79
CA SER A 144 -15.96 24.95 3.90
C SER A 144 -15.36 25.38 5.27
N VAL A 145 -15.50 24.60 6.34
CA VAL A 145 -14.76 24.82 7.60
C VAL A 145 -13.54 23.89 7.67
N ASP A 146 -12.36 24.32 8.11
CA ASP A 146 -11.20 23.40 8.25
C ASP A 146 -11.18 22.73 9.63
N ASP A 147 -12.28 22.07 9.99
CA ASP A 147 -12.44 21.35 11.24
C ASP A 147 -12.51 19.84 10.95
N TRP A 148 -11.42 19.14 11.27
CA TRP A 148 -11.25 17.72 10.99
C TRP A 148 -11.25 16.92 12.29
N GLU A 149 -12.15 15.96 12.37
CA GLU A 149 -12.25 15.03 13.49
C GLU A 149 -11.54 13.71 13.14
N GLU A 150 -10.91 13.10 14.13
CA GLU A 150 -10.39 11.73 13.99
C GLU A 150 -11.55 10.74 14.02
N ILE A 151 -11.63 9.89 12.99
CA ILE A 151 -12.55 8.75 12.93
C ILE A 151 -11.89 7.52 13.54
N VAL A 152 -10.64 7.24 13.13
CA VAL A 152 -9.87 6.09 13.62
C VAL A 152 -8.38 6.35 13.44
N ARG A 153 -7.59 5.80 14.36
CA ARG A 153 -6.13 5.79 14.33
C ARG A 153 -5.63 4.36 14.44
N VAL A 154 -4.65 4.02 13.60
CA VAL A 154 -3.98 2.71 13.63
C VAL A 154 -2.48 2.90 13.44
N ILE A 155 -1.69 1.97 13.97
CA ILE A 155 -0.26 1.87 13.71
C ILE A 155 -0.05 0.64 12.83
N VAL A 156 0.66 0.82 11.71
CA VAL A 156 0.86 -0.23 10.70
C VAL A 156 2.33 -0.41 10.38
N LEU A 157 2.67 -1.58 9.83
CA LEU A 157 4.04 -1.90 9.41
C LEU A 157 5.08 -1.79 10.55
N ALA A 158 4.69 -2.00 11.81
CA ALA A 158 5.62 -2.01 12.93
C ALA A 158 6.39 -3.35 12.98
N PHE A 159 7.71 -3.30 13.11
CA PHE A 159 8.64 -4.43 13.08
C PHE A 159 8.65 -5.22 11.75
N PRO A 160 9.51 -6.26 11.66
CA PRO A 160 10.89 -6.19 11.17
C PRO A 160 11.05 -5.50 9.80
N ALA A 161 12.29 -5.41 9.33
CA ALA A 161 12.58 -4.95 7.98
C ALA A 161 11.85 -5.78 6.90
N ALA A 162 11.49 -5.15 5.79
CA ALA A 162 11.11 -5.87 4.59
C ALA A 162 12.35 -6.57 3.99
N VAL A 163 12.11 -7.67 3.29
CA VAL A 163 13.11 -8.36 2.47
C VAL A 163 12.91 -7.93 1.03
N LYS A 164 13.99 -7.53 0.38
CA LYS A 164 14.03 -7.12 -1.03
C LYS A 164 14.38 -8.32 -1.91
N ALA A 165 13.68 -8.43 -3.03
CA ALA A 165 14.04 -9.28 -4.16
C ALA A 165 14.09 -8.44 -5.44
N ASP A 166 14.80 -8.94 -6.44
CA ASP A 166 14.95 -8.29 -7.75
C ASP A 166 14.26 -9.14 -8.82
N PHE A 167 13.61 -8.49 -9.78
CA PHE A 167 13.12 -9.19 -10.96
C PHE A 167 14.31 -9.71 -11.78
N ALA A 168 14.28 -10.99 -12.15
CA ALA A 168 15.34 -11.62 -12.93
C ALA A 168 15.27 -11.24 -14.43
N ALA A 169 14.11 -10.78 -14.89
CA ALA A 169 13.86 -10.32 -16.24
C ALA A 169 12.86 -9.15 -16.24
N GLN A 170 12.61 -8.60 -17.42
CA GLN A 170 11.50 -7.67 -17.60
C GLN A 170 10.19 -8.46 -17.62
N GLU A 171 9.25 -8.06 -16.77
CA GLU A 171 7.92 -8.68 -16.68
C GLU A 171 6.89 -7.79 -17.39
N ALA A 172 6.18 -8.34 -18.37
CA ALA A 172 5.12 -7.65 -19.10
C ALA A 172 3.84 -7.52 -18.25
N ALA A 173 3.07 -6.47 -18.52
CA ALA A 173 1.72 -6.33 -17.96
C ALA A 173 0.86 -7.57 -18.27
N ALA A 174 -0.05 -7.89 -17.34
CA ALA A 174 -0.91 -9.06 -17.29
C ALA A 174 -0.18 -10.41 -17.07
N GLN A 175 1.14 -10.45 -16.88
CA GLN A 175 1.83 -11.68 -16.49
C GLN A 175 1.49 -12.09 -15.05
N THR A 176 1.26 -13.39 -14.86
CA THR A 176 0.99 -14.00 -13.55
C THR A 176 2.20 -14.74 -13.00
N GLU A 177 3.06 -15.27 -13.87
CA GLU A 177 4.33 -15.90 -13.48
C GLU A 177 5.44 -14.88 -13.70
N LEU A 178 6.14 -14.52 -12.63
CA LEU A 178 7.14 -13.46 -12.60
C LEU A 178 8.50 -14.05 -12.28
N SER A 179 9.53 -13.68 -13.03
CA SER A 179 10.90 -14.14 -12.81
C SER A 179 11.57 -13.32 -11.70
N VAL A 180 12.10 -13.97 -10.68
CA VAL A 180 12.64 -13.33 -9.47
C VAL A 180 13.93 -13.99 -9.04
N THR A 181 14.96 -13.20 -8.79
CA THR A 181 16.27 -13.72 -8.36
C THR A 181 16.19 -14.32 -6.95
N ASN A 182 16.51 -15.61 -6.79
CA ASN A 182 16.57 -16.34 -5.50
C ASN A 182 15.32 -16.16 -4.61
N PRO A 183 14.13 -16.60 -5.05
CA PRO A 183 12.86 -16.35 -4.36
C PRO A 183 12.82 -16.92 -2.92
N THR A 184 13.48 -18.04 -2.63
CA THR A 184 13.55 -18.62 -1.28
C THR A 184 14.40 -17.76 -0.35
N THR A 185 15.57 -17.31 -0.83
CA THR A 185 16.43 -16.38 -0.07
C THR A 185 15.70 -15.07 0.20
N ALA A 186 14.96 -14.56 -0.79
CA ALA A 186 14.13 -13.37 -0.67
C ALA A 186 12.82 -13.57 0.11
N LYS A 187 12.58 -14.76 0.67
CA LYS A 187 11.38 -15.11 1.47
C LYS A 187 10.05 -15.00 0.72
N LEU A 188 10.10 -15.23 -0.60
CA LEU A 188 8.94 -15.33 -1.48
C LEU A 188 8.44 -16.76 -1.63
N ASN A 189 8.89 -17.69 -0.79
CA ASN A 189 8.40 -19.06 -0.69
C ASN A 189 7.15 -19.22 0.20
N GLN A 190 6.55 -18.10 0.63
CA GLN A 190 5.43 -18.06 1.56
C GLN A 190 4.14 -17.61 0.85
N ALA A 191 3.51 -18.53 0.13
CA ALA A 191 2.25 -18.29 -0.54
C ALA A 191 1.16 -17.76 0.42
N GLY A 192 0.22 -16.99 -0.13
CA GLY A 192 -0.92 -16.43 0.59
C GLY A 192 -0.68 -15.05 1.20
N LYS A 193 0.42 -14.39 0.85
CA LYS A 193 0.80 -13.05 1.34
C LYS A 193 0.71 -12.00 0.23
N TYR A 194 0.44 -10.75 0.63
CA TYR A 194 0.64 -9.62 -0.25
C TYR A 194 2.13 -9.25 -0.33
N ILE A 195 2.57 -8.90 -1.54
CA ILE A 195 3.89 -8.38 -1.84
C ILE A 195 3.76 -6.99 -2.48
N PHE A 196 4.75 -6.15 -2.30
CA PHE A 196 4.81 -4.84 -2.93
C PHE A 196 5.77 -4.89 -4.12
N LEU A 197 5.29 -4.48 -5.29
CA LEU A 197 6.07 -4.37 -6.52
C LEU A 197 6.39 -2.89 -6.74
N GLU A 198 7.55 -2.45 -6.27
CA GLU A 198 8.01 -1.07 -6.44
C GLU A 198 8.51 -0.87 -7.87
N ASP A 199 7.95 0.12 -8.55
CA ASP A 199 8.57 0.70 -9.74
C ASP A 199 9.46 1.87 -9.32
N THR A 200 10.77 1.66 -9.40
CA THR A 200 11.77 2.61 -8.90
C THR A 200 11.92 3.85 -9.79
N ALA A 201 11.46 3.79 -11.05
CA ALA A 201 11.51 4.90 -11.99
C ALA A 201 10.21 5.71 -11.96
N THR A 202 9.06 5.05 -11.79
CA THR A 202 7.73 5.64 -11.88
C THR A 202 6.86 5.17 -10.72
N ILE A 203 6.90 5.89 -9.59
CA ILE A 203 6.12 5.54 -8.37
C ILE A 203 4.63 5.28 -8.66
N ALA A 204 4.02 5.99 -9.62
CA ALA A 204 2.63 5.78 -9.99
C ALA A 204 2.32 4.37 -10.55
N GLN A 205 3.34 3.65 -11.02
CA GLN A 205 3.27 2.28 -11.52
C GLN A 205 3.59 1.23 -10.43
N CYS A 206 3.84 1.64 -9.18
CA CYS A 206 3.91 0.69 -8.07
C CYS A 206 2.58 -0.06 -7.92
N GLU A 207 2.63 -1.29 -7.41
CA GLU A 207 1.42 -2.09 -7.19
C GLU A 207 1.58 -3.11 -6.07
N ILE A 208 0.45 -3.63 -5.60
CA ILE A 208 0.39 -4.73 -4.65
C ILE A 208 -0.07 -5.96 -5.42
N ALA A 209 0.64 -7.06 -5.26
CA ALA A 209 0.26 -8.36 -5.82
C ALA A 209 0.00 -9.36 -4.70
N TYR A 210 -0.87 -10.34 -4.95
CA TYR A 210 -1.12 -11.45 -4.03
C TYR A 210 -0.37 -12.68 -4.50
N LEU A 211 0.61 -13.12 -3.72
CA LEU A 211 1.45 -14.27 -4.03
C LEU A 211 0.66 -15.57 -3.84
N THR A 212 0.45 -16.32 -4.90
CA THR A 212 -0.26 -17.60 -4.87
C THR A 212 0.67 -18.80 -4.83
N GLU A 213 1.85 -18.69 -5.44
CA GLU A 213 2.87 -19.74 -5.42
C GLU A 213 4.27 -19.12 -5.34
N GLY A 214 5.13 -19.70 -4.50
CA GLY A 214 6.54 -19.31 -4.41
C GLY A 214 7.43 -20.32 -5.11
N GLY A 215 8.40 -19.85 -5.89
CA GLY A 215 9.40 -20.70 -6.52
C GLY A 215 10.50 -21.14 -5.57
N ALA A 216 11.48 -21.86 -6.12
CA ALA A 216 12.66 -22.35 -5.42
C ALA A 216 13.92 -21.71 -6.01
N ASP A 217 14.95 -21.54 -5.19
CA ASP A 217 16.26 -21.05 -5.65
C ASP A 217 16.89 -22.07 -6.62
N SER A 218 17.53 -21.57 -7.69
CA SER A 218 18.28 -22.40 -8.65
C SER A 218 19.71 -22.76 -8.26
#